data_AF-A0A1V0B6V7-F1
#
_entry.id   AF-A0A1V0B6V7-F1
#
_cell.length_a   1.000
_cell.length_b   1.000
_cell.length_c   1.000
_cell.angle_alpha   90.00
_cell.angle_beta   90.00
_cell.angle_gamma   90.00
#
_symmetry.space_group_name_H-M   'P 1'
#
loop_
_entity.id
_entity.type
_entity.pdbx_description
1 polymer ?
#
loop_
_entity_poly.entity_id
_entity_poly.type
_entity_poly.pdbx_seq_one_letter_code
_entity_poly.pdbx_strand_id
1 'polypeptide(L)'
;MVSTSISKTLGPIHFEDLEPHRFEDLIRELAYDFRDWTNIEATGRLGADDGFDIRAFERNEHHHIHTASGDVDEEQPHPMEGRMWMFQCKREKAIGPKKLSEIVSSDVSGSDPPYGYILAAPANFSKKAYDKFREELRARGVMEFYLWGRAELEDMLHQPKNDRILFAFFGISLVARKRSRATELRSFISVKNKLQKLLGTNPAHKSVLLRDSKDQNYPYQDRYEDFEKRPRWVERAAVQMHPLGVVFEEGKYFAYIDRDAKTWDYTAAINLAKVRNNQDSDDHNLSQKVEAFYDSIQKCQQVKMVDLRWLKFESVVAIDSEGDVEYEMPQIYVDFDPEKGPFAGGQQLLEVNQHAVEYLDDYERVAIFPEEFTDPVFGIIHKEEQLNLPSEISEQICKYSAYHHALYDCDGHMDFLSVNDVVEIAGSSDRNSEPCLLKITHKRSELARKLLRKKNENLTIITQIERHIGRPLAARDTIQVYEYKRVYQWQLPERSDG
;
A
#
# COMPACT_ATOMS: atom_id res chain seq x y z
N MET A 1 -18.86 -10.09 -21.76
CA MET A 1 -18.00 -8.89 -21.64
C MET A 1 -18.89 -7.71 -21.33
N VAL A 2 -18.95 -7.30 -20.06
CA VAL A 2 -19.69 -6.10 -19.64
C VAL A 2 -18.80 -4.91 -19.96
N SER A 3 -19.20 -4.06 -20.89
CA SER A 3 -18.53 -2.77 -21.12
C SER A 3 -18.82 -1.88 -19.91
N THR A 4 -17.88 -1.81 -18.98
CA THR A 4 -17.84 -0.76 -17.97
C THR A 4 -17.61 0.55 -18.70
N SER A 5 -18.69 1.29 -18.99
CA SER A 5 -18.59 2.67 -19.43
C SER A 5 -17.99 3.48 -18.30
N ILE A 6 -16.69 3.72 -18.37
CA ILE A 6 -15.98 4.58 -17.43
C ILE A 6 -16.50 6.00 -17.66
N SER A 7 -17.36 6.47 -16.76
CA SER A 7 -17.67 7.89 -16.63
C SER A 7 -17.34 8.29 -15.19
N LYS A 8 -16.07 8.58 -14.92
CA LYS A 8 -15.71 9.44 -13.77
C LYS A 8 -15.94 10.90 -14.20
N THR A 9 -17.19 11.23 -14.53
CA THR A 9 -17.60 12.62 -14.69
C THR A 9 -17.81 13.22 -13.31
N LEU A 10 -17.53 14.53 -13.19
CA LEU A 10 -18.10 15.32 -12.09
C LEU A 10 -19.62 15.08 -12.17
N GLY A 11 -20.24 14.69 -11.06
CA GLY A 11 -21.69 14.49 -11.04
C GLY A 11 -22.40 15.73 -11.59
N PRO A 12 -23.61 15.57 -12.16
CA PRO A 12 -24.34 16.69 -12.74
C PRO A 12 -24.51 17.83 -11.72
N ILE A 13 -24.42 19.08 -12.16
CA ILE A 13 -24.52 20.24 -11.25
C ILE A 13 -25.98 20.37 -10.79
N HIS A 14 -26.20 20.40 -9.47
CA HIS A 14 -27.52 20.51 -8.86
C HIS A 14 -27.97 21.97 -8.76
N PHE A 15 -28.33 22.59 -9.89
CA PHE A 15 -28.85 23.96 -9.93
C PHE A 15 -30.13 24.17 -9.09
N GLU A 16 -30.86 23.09 -8.80
CA GLU A 16 -32.03 23.10 -7.92
C GLU A 16 -31.71 23.44 -6.46
N ASP A 17 -30.45 23.33 -6.04
CA ASP A 17 -30.01 23.66 -4.68
C ASP A 17 -29.77 25.16 -4.49
N LEU A 18 -29.69 25.92 -5.60
CA LEU A 18 -29.58 27.38 -5.54
C LEU A 18 -30.94 28.02 -5.30
N GLU A 19 -30.99 29.01 -4.40
CA GLU A 19 -32.16 29.90 -4.28
C GLU A 19 -32.37 30.69 -5.58
N PRO A 20 -33.61 31.08 -5.96
CA PRO A 20 -33.89 31.76 -7.23
C PRO A 20 -33.00 32.97 -7.52
N HIS A 21 -32.83 33.86 -6.55
CA HIS A 21 -31.97 35.04 -6.69
C HIS A 21 -30.46 34.70 -6.76
N ARG A 22 -30.04 33.55 -6.19
CA ARG A 22 -28.67 33.04 -6.30
C ARG A 22 -28.42 32.46 -7.70
N PHE A 23 -29.45 31.90 -8.33
CA PHE A 23 -29.37 31.48 -9.72
C PHE A 23 -29.24 32.70 -10.66
N GLU A 24 -29.99 33.78 -10.44
CA GLU A 24 -29.82 35.04 -11.17
C GLU A 24 -28.40 35.61 -11.01
N ASP A 25 -27.86 35.62 -9.79
CA ASP A 25 -26.48 36.03 -9.54
C ASP A 25 -25.47 35.17 -10.30
N LEU A 26 -25.68 33.84 -10.34
CA LEU A 26 -24.84 32.93 -11.11
C LEU A 26 -24.85 33.29 -12.59
N ILE A 27 -26.02 33.53 -13.18
CA ILE A 27 -26.15 33.91 -14.59
C ILE A 27 -25.47 35.26 -14.85
N ARG A 28 -25.58 36.22 -13.93
CA ARG A 28 -24.89 37.51 -14.02
C ARG A 28 -23.37 37.35 -13.96
N GLU A 29 -22.86 36.50 -13.07
CA GLU A 29 -21.41 36.23 -12.98
C GLU A 29 -20.87 35.56 -14.26
N LEU A 30 -21.64 34.66 -14.88
CA LEU A 30 -21.31 34.09 -16.19
C LEU A 30 -21.41 35.13 -17.30
N ALA A 31 -22.35 36.06 -17.22
CA ALA A 31 -22.56 37.09 -18.22
C ALA A 31 -21.36 38.04 -18.35
N TYR A 32 -20.65 38.38 -17.27
CA TYR A 32 -19.47 39.26 -17.34
C TYR A 32 -18.42 38.82 -18.37
N ASP A 33 -18.26 37.51 -18.58
CA ASP A 33 -17.29 36.96 -19.52
C ASP A 33 -17.88 36.61 -20.91
N PHE A 34 -19.16 36.92 -21.14
CA PHE A 34 -19.87 36.59 -22.37
C PHE A 34 -19.64 37.61 -23.51
N ARG A 35 -19.56 38.90 -23.17
CA ARG A 35 -19.30 40.04 -24.06
C ARG A 35 -18.56 41.16 -23.31
N ASP A 36 -18.08 42.16 -24.05
CA ASP A 36 -17.50 43.37 -23.45
C ASP A 36 -18.62 44.35 -23.09
N TRP A 37 -18.90 44.47 -21.81
CA TRP A 37 -20.01 45.27 -21.29
C TRP A 37 -19.56 46.66 -20.83
N THR A 38 -20.35 47.67 -21.15
CA THR A 38 -20.24 49.00 -20.51
C THR A 38 -20.86 48.97 -19.12
N ASN A 39 -22.02 48.32 -18.98
CA ASN A 39 -22.73 48.18 -17.70
C ASN A 39 -23.57 46.89 -17.67
N ILE A 40 -23.75 46.31 -16.47
CA ILE A 40 -24.66 45.20 -16.19
C ILE A 40 -25.43 45.50 -14.90
N GLU A 41 -26.75 45.47 -14.98
CA GLU A 41 -27.70 45.80 -13.92
C GLU A 41 -28.50 44.56 -13.50
N ALA A 42 -28.59 44.30 -12.19
CA ALA A 42 -29.42 43.23 -11.63
C ALA A 42 -30.83 43.77 -11.31
N THR A 43 -31.70 43.81 -12.30
CA THR A 43 -33.05 44.40 -12.19
C THR A 43 -34.03 43.49 -11.45
N GLY A 44 -33.84 42.17 -11.46
CA GLY A 44 -34.72 41.19 -10.79
C GLY A 44 -34.70 41.25 -9.26
N ARG A 45 -33.62 41.76 -8.64
CA ARG A 45 -33.51 41.86 -7.16
C ARG A 45 -34.38 42.92 -6.51
N LEU A 46 -34.86 43.90 -7.27
CA LEU A 46 -35.56 45.08 -6.74
C LEU A 46 -37.09 44.88 -6.63
N GLY A 47 -37.61 43.70 -6.97
CA GLY A 47 -39.02 43.34 -6.74
C GLY A 47 -40.04 44.05 -7.63
N ALA A 48 -39.59 44.74 -8.68
CA ALA A 48 -40.47 45.30 -9.71
C ALA A 48 -40.63 44.27 -10.84
N ASP A 49 -41.86 43.85 -11.09
CA ASP A 49 -42.28 42.73 -11.95
C ASP A 49 -42.21 43.04 -13.47
N ASP A 50 -41.28 43.91 -13.89
CA ASP A 50 -41.17 44.38 -15.28
C ASP A 50 -40.56 43.34 -16.26
N GLY A 51 -40.54 42.05 -15.86
CA GLY A 51 -40.37 40.92 -16.78
C GLY A 51 -38.93 40.62 -17.24
N PHE A 52 -37.89 41.13 -16.59
CA PHE A 52 -36.49 40.74 -16.89
C PHE A 52 -35.55 40.87 -15.68
N ASP A 53 -34.61 39.92 -15.56
CA ASP A 53 -33.81 39.78 -14.34
C ASP A 53 -32.46 40.51 -14.43
N ILE A 54 -31.88 40.63 -15.62
CA ILE A 54 -30.61 41.33 -15.85
C ILE A 54 -30.72 42.17 -17.12
N ARG A 55 -30.24 43.41 -17.06
CA ARG A 55 -30.08 44.30 -18.21
C ARG A 55 -28.62 44.66 -18.38
N ALA A 56 -28.10 44.56 -19.60
CA ALA A 56 -26.71 44.88 -19.90
C ALA A 56 -26.59 45.75 -21.14
N PHE A 57 -25.56 46.60 -21.18
CA PHE A 57 -25.27 47.46 -22.33
C PHE A 57 -23.91 47.06 -22.87
N GLU A 58 -23.89 46.51 -24.08
CA GLU A 58 -22.67 46.12 -24.78
C GLU A 58 -21.94 47.36 -25.31
N ARG A 59 -20.61 47.36 -25.23
CA ARG A 59 -19.78 48.45 -25.74
C ARG A 59 -19.72 48.40 -27.27
N ASN A 60 -20.12 49.49 -27.94
CA ASN A 60 -20.03 49.57 -29.39
C ASN A 60 -18.58 49.84 -29.85
N GLU A 61 -18.01 48.98 -30.70
CA GLU A 61 -16.67 49.18 -31.29
C GLU A 61 -16.63 50.29 -32.36
N HIS A 62 -17.78 50.66 -32.93
CA HIS A 62 -17.88 51.68 -33.98
C HIS A 62 -18.01 53.10 -33.44
N HIS A 63 -17.01 53.63 -32.72
CA HIS A 63 -16.87 55.08 -32.46
C HIS A 63 -15.42 55.59 -32.58
N HIS A 64 -14.57 54.84 -33.29
CA HIS A 64 -13.21 55.26 -33.62
C HIS A 64 -12.99 55.42 -35.13
N ILE A 65 -13.91 56.05 -35.87
CA ILE A 65 -13.64 56.42 -37.27
C ILE A 65 -14.26 57.80 -37.61
N HIS A 66 -13.36 58.80 -37.72
CA HIS A 66 -13.46 60.17 -38.30
C HIS A 66 -14.21 61.25 -37.48
N THR A 67 -13.75 62.50 -37.35
CA THR A 67 -12.81 63.33 -38.14
C THR A 67 -11.93 64.25 -37.28
N ALA A 68 -10.64 64.35 -37.64
CA ALA A 68 -9.84 65.53 -37.34
C ALA A 68 -10.31 66.70 -38.22
N SER A 69 -11.26 67.51 -37.75
CA SER A 69 -11.44 68.92 -38.13
C SER A 69 -12.67 69.54 -37.46
N GLY A 70 -12.43 70.57 -36.64
CA GLY A 70 -13.28 71.77 -36.52
C GLY A 70 -14.59 71.66 -35.73
N ASP A 71 -14.56 72.26 -34.52
CA ASP A 71 -15.66 72.93 -33.81
C ASP A 71 -17.11 72.60 -34.24
N VAL A 72 -17.72 71.61 -33.57
CA VAL A 72 -19.14 71.63 -33.17
C VAL A 72 -19.24 70.84 -31.85
N ASP A 73 -19.99 71.34 -30.86
CA ASP A 73 -20.38 70.59 -29.66
C ASP A 73 -21.15 69.33 -30.08
N GLU A 74 -20.45 68.20 -30.24
CA GLU A 74 -21.08 66.89 -30.30
C GLU A 74 -21.24 66.38 -28.88
N GLU A 75 -22.49 66.33 -28.40
CA GLU A 75 -22.88 65.66 -27.15
C GLU A 75 -22.21 64.29 -27.10
N GLN A 76 -21.33 64.06 -26.10
CA GLN A 76 -20.79 62.73 -25.87
C GLN A 76 -21.97 61.77 -25.63
N PRO A 77 -22.12 60.70 -26.43
CA PRO A 77 -23.24 59.77 -26.27
C PRO A 77 -23.23 59.17 -24.87
N HIS A 78 -24.40 59.13 -24.23
CA HIS A 78 -24.50 58.68 -22.85
C HIS A 78 -24.08 57.19 -22.76
N PRO A 79 -23.42 56.72 -21.68
CA PRO A 79 -23.02 55.30 -21.50
C PRO A 79 -24.14 54.26 -21.66
N MET A 80 -25.40 54.72 -21.73
CA MET A 80 -26.63 53.93 -21.90
C MET A 80 -27.14 53.87 -23.35
N GLU A 81 -26.38 54.38 -24.33
CA GLU A 81 -26.70 54.36 -25.77
C GLU A 81 -26.06 53.15 -26.52
N GLY A 82 -25.58 52.15 -25.77
CA GLY A 82 -25.04 50.91 -26.33
C GLY A 82 -26.12 49.92 -26.81
N ARG A 83 -25.69 48.80 -27.42
CA ARG A 83 -26.60 47.68 -27.74
C ARG A 83 -27.15 47.09 -26.45
N MET A 84 -28.46 47.22 -26.22
CA MET A 84 -29.12 46.72 -25.02
C MET A 84 -29.34 45.21 -25.08
N TRP A 85 -28.95 44.51 -24.03
CA TRP A 85 -29.17 43.09 -23.82
C TRP A 85 -30.05 42.84 -22.61
N MET A 86 -30.98 41.89 -22.73
CA MET A 86 -31.85 41.45 -21.64
C MET A 86 -31.61 39.96 -21.35
N PHE A 87 -31.53 39.62 -20.06
CA PHE A 87 -31.47 38.24 -19.62
C PHE A 87 -32.69 37.93 -18.76
N GLN A 88 -33.39 36.88 -19.13
CA GLN A 88 -34.39 36.25 -18.28
C GLN A 88 -33.80 34.95 -17.71
N CYS A 89 -33.80 34.85 -16.39
CA CYS A 89 -33.42 33.67 -15.64
C CYS A 89 -34.69 32.94 -15.19
N LYS A 90 -34.79 31.64 -15.46
CA LYS A 90 -35.87 30.79 -14.94
C LYS A 90 -35.28 29.54 -14.33
N ARG A 91 -35.31 29.44 -13.00
CA ARG A 91 -34.83 28.27 -12.25
C ARG A 91 -35.87 27.14 -12.26
N GLU A 92 -36.12 26.57 -13.44
CA GLU A 92 -37.06 25.47 -13.64
C GLU A 92 -36.37 24.26 -14.27
N LYS A 93 -36.80 23.04 -13.90
CA LYS A 93 -36.23 21.79 -14.43
C LYS A 93 -36.65 21.51 -15.88
N ALA A 94 -37.76 22.08 -16.34
CA ALA A 94 -38.28 21.88 -17.69
C ALA A 94 -39.06 23.11 -18.17
N ILE A 95 -38.76 23.58 -19.39
CA ILE A 95 -39.48 24.66 -20.06
C ILE A 95 -39.87 24.17 -21.45
N GLY A 96 -41.18 24.05 -21.68
CA GLY A 96 -41.73 23.62 -22.97
C GLY A 96 -41.90 24.77 -23.97
N PRO A 97 -42.13 24.48 -25.27
CA PRO A 97 -42.26 25.50 -26.31
C PRO A 97 -43.35 26.54 -26.05
N LYS A 98 -44.51 26.14 -25.51
CA LYS A 98 -45.63 27.04 -25.19
C LYS A 98 -45.23 28.07 -24.12
N LYS A 99 -44.67 27.58 -23.01
CA LYS A 99 -44.23 28.43 -21.90
C LYS A 99 -43.11 29.37 -22.32
N LEU A 100 -42.21 28.92 -23.19
CA LEU A 100 -41.16 29.75 -23.74
C LEU A 100 -41.73 30.90 -24.60
N SER A 101 -42.75 30.65 -25.42
CA SER A 101 -43.45 31.72 -26.15
C SER A 101 -44.15 32.69 -25.20
N GLU A 102 -44.75 32.21 -24.11
CA GLU A 102 -45.36 33.05 -23.08
C GLU A 102 -44.32 33.97 -22.43
N ILE A 103 -43.16 33.44 -22.03
CA ILE A 103 -42.03 34.20 -21.47
C ILE A 103 -41.56 35.28 -22.46
N VAL A 104 -41.24 34.92 -23.72
CA VAL A 104 -40.80 35.91 -24.71
C VAL A 104 -41.88 36.97 -24.95
N SER A 105 -43.16 36.59 -24.88
CA SER A 105 -44.26 37.52 -25.09
C SER A 105 -44.46 38.53 -23.97
N SER A 106 -44.16 38.15 -22.72
CA SER A 106 -44.17 39.05 -21.58
C SER A 106 -42.94 39.95 -21.56
N ASP A 107 -41.78 39.42 -21.94
CA ASP A 107 -40.50 40.06 -21.65
C ASP A 107 -40.04 41.00 -22.78
N VAL A 108 -40.51 40.79 -24.02
CA VAL A 108 -40.07 41.56 -25.20
C VAL A 108 -41.24 42.26 -25.88
N SER A 109 -41.25 43.60 -25.82
CA SER A 109 -42.19 44.43 -26.57
C SER A 109 -41.82 44.45 -28.07
N GLY A 110 -42.83 44.48 -28.95
CA GLY A 110 -42.60 44.62 -30.40
C GLY A 110 -42.32 46.05 -30.87
N SER A 111 -42.54 47.05 -30.00
CA SER A 111 -42.33 48.47 -30.29
C SER A 111 -40.90 48.94 -30.02
N ASP A 112 -40.24 48.32 -29.05
CA ASP A 112 -38.87 48.63 -28.64
C ASP A 112 -38.18 47.34 -28.14
N PRO A 113 -37.70 46.48 -29.07
CA PRO A 113 -37.03 45.23 -28.71
C PRO A 113 -35.58 45.48 -28.29
N PRO A 114 -35.02 44.69 -27.35
CA PRO A 114 -33.60 44.74 -27.06
C PRO A 114 -32.80 44.27 -28.29
N TYR A 115 -31.54 44.71 -28.37
CA TYR A 115 -30.62 44.20 -29.39
C TYR A 115 -30.39 42.70 -29.21
N GLY A 116 -30.15 42.27 -27.98
CA GLY A 116 -29.89 40.88 -27.64
C GLY A 116 -30.77 40.33 -26.51
N TYR A 117 -31.14 39.06 -26.60
CA TYR A 117 -31.99 38.40 -25.60
C TYR A 117 -31.47 37.03 -25.17
N ILE A 118 -31.31 36.80 -23.87
CA ILE A 118 -30.81 35.54 -23.32
C ILE A 118 -31.83 34.96 -22.35
N LEU A 119 -32.30 33.73 -22.62
CA LEU A 119 -33.09 32.95 -21.65
C LEU A 119 -32.19 31.89 -21.02
N ALA A 120 -31.93 32.02 -19.72
CA ALA A 120 -31.12 31.09 -18.94
C ALA A 120 -31.99 30.22 -18.02
N ALA A 121 -31.93 28.91 -18.19
CA ALA A 121 -32.64 27.96 -17.35
C ALA A 121 -31.88 26.64 -17.22
N PRO A 122 -31.86 26.00 -16.04
CA PRO A 122 -31.23 24.70 -15.84
C PRO A 122 -32.12 23.55 -16.37
N ALA A 123 -32.69 23.74 -17.56
CA ALA A 123 -33.60 22.83 -18.24
C ALA A 123 -32.97 22.30 -19.53
N ASN A 124 -33.40 21.11 -19.95
CA ASN A 124 -33.09 20.58 -21.28
C ASN A 124 -34.14 21.06 -22.28
N PHE A 125 -33.71 21.82 -23.29
CA PHE A 125 -34.60 22.34 -24.33
C PHE A 125 -34.67 21.39 -25.52
N SER A 126 -35.89 21.06 -25.95
CA SER A 126 -36.09 20.29 -27.19
C SER A 126 -35.80 21.14 -28.42
N LYS A 127 -35.46 20.51 -29.56
CA LYS A 127 -35.31 21.22 -30.85
C LYS A 127 -36.52 22.11 -31.18
N LYS A 128 -37.74 21.62 -30.95
CA LYS A 128 -38.97 22.39 -31.16
C LYS A 128 -39.04 23.65 -30.29
N ALA A 129 -38.49 23.61 -29.07
CA ALA A 129 -38.43 24.78 -28.19
C ALA A 129 -37.43 25.81 -28.73
N TYR A 130 -36.26 25.38 -29.20
CA TYR A 130 -35.31 26.26 -29.88
C TYR A 130 -35.94 26.90 -31.12
N ASP A 131 -36.55 26.13 -32.01
CA ASP A 131 -37.12 26.66 -33.25
C ASP A 131 -38.20 27.73 -32.95
N LYS A 132 -39.09 27.44 -31.98
CA LYS A 132 -40.12 28.38 -31.56
C LYS A 132 -39.55 29.65 -30.90
N PHE A 133 -38.47 29.54 -30.10
CA PHE A 133 -37.77 30.69 -29.52
C PHE A 133 -37.25 31.65 -30.59
N ARG A 134 -36.60 31.09 -31.63
CA ARG A 134 -36.03 31.87 -32.72
C ARG A 134 -37.10 32.56 -33.55
N GLU A 135 -38.21 31.86 -33.82
CA GLU A 135 -39.33 32.43 -34.57
C GLU A 135 -39.95 33.64 -33.84
N GLU A 136 -40.22 33.51 -32.55
CA GLU A 136 -40.85 34.58 -31.75
C GLU A 136 -39.96 35.82 -31.61
N LEU A 137 -38.67 35.65 -31.30
CA LEU A 137 -37.75 36.78 -31.12
C LEU A 137 -37.44 37.51 -32.44
N ARG A 138 -37.33 36.77 -33.56
CA ARG A 138 -37.18 37.38 -34.90
C ARG A 138 -38.42 38.17 -35.30
N ALA A 139 -39.62 37.63 -35.03
CA ALA A 139 -40.86 38.33 -35.33
C ALA A 139 -40.99 39.66 -34.56
N ARG A 140 -40.31 39.78 -33.41
CA ARG A 140 -40.28 40.97 -32.56
C ARG A 140 -39.10 41.91 -32.85
N GLY A 141 -38.22 41.56 -33.77
CA GLY A 141 -37.10 42.42 -34.18
C GLY A 141 -35.83 42.32 -33.33
N VAL A 142 -35.69 41.29 -32.49
CA VAL A 142 -34.45 41.06 -31.71
C VAL A 142 -33.34 40.53 -32.64
N MET A 143 -32.15 41.12 -32.54
CA MET A 143 -31.04 40.86 -33.45
C MET A 143 -30.22 39.63 -33.07
N GLU A 144 -29.89 39.47 -31.78
CA GLU A 144 -29.16 38.32 -31.25
C GLU A 144 -29.93 37.63 -30.12
N PHE A 145 -29.84 36.30 -30.04
CA PHE A 145 -30.49 35.59 -28.95
C PHE A 145 -29.86 34.24 -28.62
N TYR A 146 -29.87 33.89 -27.34
CA TYR A 146 -29.31 32.65 -26.83
C TYR A 146 -30.23 31.98 -25.81
N LEU A 147 -30.24 30.65 -25.85
CA LEU A 147 -30.86 29.80 -24.84
C LEU A 147 -29.71 29.15 -24.05
N TRP A 148 -29.55 29.53 -22.80
CA TRP A 148 -28.59 28.89 -21.89
C TRP A 148 -29.33 27.80 -21.14
N GLY A 149 -29.31 26.59 -21.72
CA GLY A 149 -29.85 25.39 -21.11
C GLY A 149 -28.89 24.78 -20.09
N ARG A 150 -29.32 23.65 -19.51
CA ARG A 150 -28.51 22.94 -18.51
C ARG A 150 -27.11 22.58 -19.03
N ALA A 151 -27.02 22.07 -20.25
CA ALA A 151 -25.75 21.65 -20.84
C ALA A 151 -24.80 22.84 -21.03
N GLU A 152 -25.30 23.95 -21.59
CA GLU A 152 -24.50 25.15 -21.81
C GLU A 152 -24.03 25.77 -20.49
N LEU A 153 -24.89 25.79 -19.47
CA LEU A 153 -24.53 26.28 -18.13
C LEU A 153 -23.47 25.39 -17.45
N GLU A 154 -23.61 24.07 -17.53
CA GLU A 154 -22.60 23.14 -17.02
C GLU A 154 -21.28 23.30 -17.77
N ASP A 155 -21.30 23.37 -19.10
CA ASP A 155 -20.10 23.54 -19.93
C ASP A 155 -19.38 24.86 -19.60
N MET A 156 -20.12 25.97 -19.45
CA MET A 156 -19.55 27.24 -19.05
C MET A 156 -18.91 27.17 -17.66
N LEU A 157 -19.59 26.56 -16.67
CA LEU A 157 -19.10 26.42 -15.30
C LEU A 157 -17.85 25.56 -15.16
N HIS A 158 -17.70 24.54 -16.01
CA HIS A 158 -16.52 23.65 -16.00
C HIS A 158 -15.28 24.25 -16.68
N GLN A 159 -15.38 25.42 -17.32
CA GLN A 159 -14.22 26.09 -17.88
C GLN A 159 -13.28 26.56 -16.75
N PRO A 160 -11.95 26.38 -16.87
CA PRO A 160 -11.01 26.75 -15.81
C PRO A 160 -11.10 28.22 -15.36
N LYS A 161 -11.49 29.14 -16.25
CA LYS A 161 -11.69 30.57 -15.93
C LYS A 161 -12.85 30.81 -14.94
N ASN A 162 -13.81 29.89 -14.91
CA ASN A 162 -15.01 29.94 -14.08
C ASN A 162 -14.89 29.12 -12.79
N ASP A 163 -13.70 28.60 -12.43
CA ASP A 163 -13.49 27.83 -11.17
C ASP A 163 -13.91 28.63 -9.94
N ARG A 164 -13.73 29.96 -9.97
CA ARG A 164 -14.19 30.87 -8.90
C ARG A 164 -15.72 30.85 -8.75
N ILE A 165 -16.44 30.81 -9.87
CA ILE A 165 -17.91 30.81 -9.90
C ILE A 165 -18.41 29.43 -9.46
N LEU A 166 -17.82 28.36 -9.98
CA LEU A 166 -18.15 26.99 -9.60
C LEU A 166 -17.94 26.75 -8.10
N PHE A 167 -16.87 27.31 -7.51
CA PHE A 167 -16.63 27.22 -6.07
C PHE A 167 -17.61 28.09 -5.26
N ALA A 168 -17.84 29.34 -5.67
CA ALA A 168 -18.69 30.27 -4.93
C ALA A 168 -20.17 29.87 -4.87
N PHE A 169 -20.68 29.18 -5.90
CA PHE A 169 -22.08 28.78 -5.98
C PHE A 169 -22.32 27.31 -5.62
N PHE A 170 -21.35 26.41 -5.87
CA PHE A 170 -21.54 24.97 -5.67
C PHE A 170 -20.48 24.31 -4.75
N GLY A 171 -19.50 25.07 -4.25
CA GLY A 171 -18.44 24.54 -3.39
C GLY A 171 -17.44 23.62 -4.10
N ILE A 172 -17.48 23.56 -5.44
CA ILE A 172 -16.61 22.69 -6.25
C ILE A 172 -15.43 23.50 -6.78
N SER A 173 -14.18 23.05 -6.55
CA SER A 173 -12.99 23.63 -7.21
C SER A 173 -12.14 22.53 -7.87
N LEU A 174 -11.91 22.70 -9.18
CA LEU A 174 -11.06 21.87 -10.01
C LEU A 174 -9.58 22.13 -9.71
N VAL A 175 -9.22 23.39 -9.39
CA VAL A 175 -7.84 23.79 -9.07
C VAL A 175 -7.42 23.29 -7.68
N ALA A 176 -8.30 23.37 -6.68
CA ALA A 176 -8.01 22.89 -5.32
C ALA A 176 -7.69 21.38 -5.31
N ARG A 177 -8.42 20.59 -6.10
CA ARG A 177 -8.19 19.14 -6.24
C ARG A 177 -6.85 18.80 -6.91
N LYS A 178 -6.47 19.53 -7.97
CA LYS A 178 -5.16 19.34 -8.63
C LYS A 178 -4.00 19.73 -7.71
N ARG A 179 -4.17 20.81 -6.93
CA ARG A 179 -3.17 21.26 -5.93
C ARG A 179 -3.03 20.24 -4.79
N SER A 180 -4.14 19.70 -4.28
CA SER A 180 -4.16 18.65 -3.24
C SER A 180 -3.41 17.39 -3.70
N ARG A 181 -3.70 16.87 -4.90
CA ARG A 181 -3.01 15.68 -5.43
C ARG A 181 -1.51 15.90 -5.65
N ALA A 182 -1.11 17.08 -6.11
CA ALA A 182 0.31 17.41 -6.26
C ALA A 182 1.03 17.47 -4.90
N THR A 183 0.38 18.00 -3.87
CA THR A 183 0.91 18.02 -2.50
C THR A 183 1.06 16.61 -1.93
N GLU A 184 0.05 15.74 -2.08
CA GLU A 184 0.14 14.32 -1.69
C GLU A 184 1.32 13.62 -2.35
N LEU A 185 1.48 13.79 -3.66
CA LEU A 185 2.56 13.12 -4.40
C LEU A 185 3.95 13.64 -3.99
N ARG A 186 4.08 14.93 -3.73
CA ARG A 186 5.34 15.49 -3.20
C ARG A 186 5.68 14.96 -1.82
N SER A 187 4.68 14.86 -0.93
CA SER A 187 4.85 14.25 0.39
C SER A 187 5.32 12.80 0.28
N PHE A 188 4.61 11.99 -0.52
CA PHE A 188 4.96 10.60 -0.81
C PHE A 188 6.40 10.45 -1.32
N ILE A 189 6.81 11.24 -2.32
CA ILE A 189 8.16 11.19 -2.90
C ILE A 189 9.20 11.60 -1.85
N SER A 190 8.91 12.63 -1.05
CA SER A 190 9.81 13.11 0.00
C SER A 190 10.06 12.04 1.07
N VAL A 191 8.99 11.43 1.60
CA VAL A 191 9.06 10.33 2.57
C VAL A 191 9.84 9.15 2.00
N LYS A 192 9.49 8.70 0.79
CA LYS A 192 10.17 7.61 0.10
C LYS A 192 11.68 7.88 -0.02
N ASN A 193 12.07 9.04 -0.52
CA ASN A 193 13.48 9.39 -0.71
C ASN A 193 14.23 9.46 0.63
N LYS A 194 13.59 10.00 1.68
CA LYS A 194 14.19 10.07 3.03
C LYS A 194 14.42 8.67 3.60
N LEU A 195 13.43 7.78 3.51
CA LEU A 195 13.56 6.39 3.98
C LEU A 195 14.56 5.59 3.15
N GLN A 196 14.61 5.78 1.83
CA GLN A 196 15.63 5.17 0.99
C GLN A 196 17.04 5.64 1.35
N LYS A 197 17.23 6.91 1.72
CA LYS A 197 18.52 7.42 2.17
C LYS A 197 18.93 6.82 3.52
N LEU A 198 17.99 6.65 4.46
CA LEU A 198 18.26 6.13 5.80
C LEU A 198 18.47 4.61 5.80
N LEU A 199 17.55 3.88 5.19
CA LEU A 199 17.52 2.43 5.22
C LEU A 199 18.32 1.81 4.08
N GLY A 200 18.42 2.49 2.94
CA GLY A 200 18.96 1.94 1.70
C GLY A 200 17.86 1.32 0.83
N THR A 201 18.24 0.86 -0.37
CA THR A 201 17.34 0.12 -1.27
C THR A 201 17.09 -1.31 -0.80
N ASN A 202 18.05 -1.89 -0.09
CA ASN A 202 17.91 -3.13 0.65
C ASN A 202 18.20 -2.83 2.14
N PRO A 203 17.15 -2.63 2.95
CA PRO A 203 17.29 -2.28 4.37
C PRO A 203 18.07 -3.28 5.23
N ALA A 204 18.21 -4.53 4.78
CA ALA A 204 19.03 -5.56 5.44
C ALA A 204 18.75 -5.71 6.95
N HIS A 205 17.48 -5.71 7.36
CA HIS A 205 17.02 -5.88 8.75
C HIS A 205 17.47 -4.75 9.70
N LYS A 206 17.66 -3.52 9.19
CA LYS A 206 17.89 -2.34 10.05
C LYS A 206 16.72 -2.11 11.00
N SER A 207 17.01 -1.99 12.29
CA SER A 207 16.02 -1.61 13.31
C SER A 207 15.51 -0.18 13.10
N VAL A 208 14.21 -0.02 13.27
CA VAL A 208 13.49 1.25 13.22
C VAL A 208 12.43 1.24 14.31
N LEU A 209 12.27 2.36 15.00
CA LEU A 209 11.18 2.53 15.95
C LEU A 209 9.96 3.13 15.23
N LEU A 210 8.85 2.40 15.19
CA LEU A 210 7.57 2.93 14.72
C LEU A 210 6.84 3.53 15.91
N ARG A 211 6.40 4.79 15.81
CA ARG A 211 5.75 5.52 16.90
C ARG A 211 4.39 6.05 16.49
N ASP A 212 3.41 5.95 17.38
CA ASP A 212 2.12 6.58 17.21
C ASP A 212 2.30 8.10 17.26
N SER A 213 1.83 8.81 16.23
CA SER A 213 1.89 10.27 16.14
C SER A 213 1.08 10.96 17.25
N LYS A 214 0.13 10.24 17.85
CA LYS A 214 -0.79 10.73 18.88
C LYS A 214 -0.31 10.44 20.30
N ASP A 215 0.77 9.68 20.45
CA ASP A 215 1.34 9.35 21.75
C ASP A 215 1.98 10.58 22.42
N GLN A 216 1.72 10.73 23.71
CA GLN A 216 2.24 11.82 24.55
C GLN A 216 3.03 11.32 25.77
N ASN A 217 3.12 10.00 25.99
CA ASN A 217 3.72 9.43 27.20
C ASN A 217 5.02 8.66 26.95
N TYR A 218 5.48 8.52 25.71
CA TYR A 218 6.83 8.02 25.45
C TYR A 218 7.89 8.76 26.28
N PRO A 219 8.90 8.05 26.82
CA PRO A 219 9.19 6.62 26.63
C PRO A 219 8.56 5.69 27.68
N TYR A 220 7.61 6.18 28.49
CA TYR A 220 7.12 5.49 29.69
C TYR A 220 5.97 4.50 29.38
N GLN A 221 6.31 3.24 29.14
CA GLN A 221 5.35 2.16 28.84
C GLN A 221 4.36 1.91 29.98
N ASP A 222 4.82 2.04 31.23
CA ASP A 222 4.06 1.85 32.47
C ASP A 222 2.88 2.81 32.63
N ARG A 223 2.84 3.90 31.84
CA ARG A 223 1.68 4.81 31.78
C ARG A 223 0.50 4.26 30.97
N TYR A 224 0.66 3.08 30.36
CA TYR A 224 -0.35 2.41 29.56
C TYR A 224 -0.65 1.02 30.11
N GLU A 225 -1.81 0.82 30.70
CA GLU A 225 -2.25 -0.49 31.19
C GLU A 225 -2.36 -1.55 30.08
N ASP A 226 -2.61 -1.12 28.84
CA ASP A 226 -2.79 -1.97 27.67
C ASP A 226 -1.58 -2.00 26.74
N PHE A 227 -0.39 -1.53 27.16
CA PHE A 227 0.78 -1.41 26.28
C PHE A 227 1.14 -2.72 25.58
N GLU A 228 1.14 -3.84 26.31
CA GLU A 228 1.46 -5.17 25.76
C GLU A 228 0.53 -5.60 24.63
N LYS A 229 -0.76 -5.24 24.73
CA LYS A 229 -1.77 -5.60 23.72
C LYS A 229 -1.84 -4.56 22.61
N ARG A 230 -1.52 -3.31 22.92
CA ARG A 230 -1.68 -2.14 22.05
C ARG A 230 -0.48 -1.20 22.24
N PRO A 231 0.71 -1.54 21.77
CA PRO A 231 1.87 -0.69 21.98
C PRO A 231 1.72 0.62 21.22
N ARG A 232 2.17 1.73 21.82
CA ARG A 232 2.18 3.07 21.18
C ARG A 232 3.47 3.33 20.43
N TRP A 233 4.45 2.46 20.62
CA TRP A 233 5.66 2.38 19.81
C TRP A 233 6.16 0.94 19.76
N VAL A 234 6.74 0.55 18.63
CA VAL A 234 7.29 -0.79 18.41
C VAL A 234 8.58 -0.72 17.61
N GLU A 235 9.63 -1.39 18.08
CA GLU A 235 10.84 -1.61 17.29
C GLU A 235 10.57 -2.74 16.28
N ARG A 236 10.96 -2.51 15.02
CA ARG A 236 10.81 -3.47 13.93
C ARG A 236 12.01 -3.43 13.00
N ALA A 237 12.37 -4.59 12.46
CA ALA A 237 13.41 -4.71 11.46
C ALA A 237 12.83 -4.42 10.07
N ALA A 238 13.34 -3.39 9.40
CA ALA A 238 13.02 -3.12 8.00
C ALA A 238 13.71 -4.17 7.12
N VAL A 239 12.94 -4.91 6.31
CA VAL A 239 13.47 -5.99 5.48
C VAL A 239 13.51 -5.64 4.00
N GLN A 240 12.56 -4.86 3.51
CA GLN A 240 12.45 -4.56 2.09
C GLN A 240 11.87 -3.17 1.83
N MET A 241 12.40 -2.50 0.80
CA MET A 241 11.81 -1.29 0.24
C MET A 241 10.82 -1.65 -0.87
N HIS A 242 9.52 -1.47 -0.64
CA HIS A 242 8.45 -1.76 -1.60
C HIS A 242 8.04 -0.46 -2.35
N PRO A 243 7.53 -0.52 -3.60
CA PRO A 243 7.12 0.69 -4.33
C PRO A 243 6.10 1.58 -3.61
N LEU A 244 5.28 0.99 -2.74
CA LEU A 244 4.23 1.69 -1.97
C LEU A 244 4.61 1.98 -0.52
N GLY A 245 5.74 1.47 -0.02
CA GLY A 245 6.05 1.54 1.40
C GLY A 245 7.31 0.78 1.83
N VAL A 246 7.46 0.58 3.13
CA VAL A 246 8.52 -0.24 3.72
C VAL A 246 7.90 -1.51 4.29
N VAL A 247 8.56 -2.65 4.07
CA VAL A 247 8.17 -3.93 4.64
C VAL A 247 9.03 -4.19 5.88
N PHE A 248 8.37 -4.60 6.95
CA PHE A 248 8.95 -4.94 8.24
C PHE A 248 8.72 -6.41 8.56
N GLU A 249 9.70 -7.03 9.23
CA GLU A 249 9.51 -8.32 9.89
C GLU A 249 8.83 -8.08 11.24
N GLU A 250 7.65 -8.64 11.43
CA GLU A 250 6.93 -8.63 12.71
C GLU A 250 7.30 -9.84 13.57
N GLY A 251 7.49 -10.99 12.93
CA GLY A 251 7.88 -12.20 13.63
C GLY A 251 8.53 -13.22 12.71
N LYS A 252 9.38 -14.04 13.29
CA LYS A 252 10.03 -15.16 12.63
C LYS A 252 9.94 -16.37 13.54
N TYR A 253 9.48 -17.50 13.04
CA TYR A 253 9.14 -18.65 13.87
C TYR A 253 9.70 -19.96 13.30
N PHE A 254 9.86 -20.97 14.15
CA PHE A 254 10.12 -22.33 13.70
C PHE A 254 8.90 -22.88 12.97
N ALA A 255 9.12 -23.47 11.79
CA ALA A 255 8.05 -23.97 10.95
C ALA A 255 8.40 -25.29 10.25
N TYR A 256 7.36 -26.00 9.87
CA TYR A 256 7.41 -27.30 9.21
C TYR A 256 6.74 -27.20 7.85
N ILE A 257 7.28 -27.92 6.86
CA ILE A 257 6.65 -28.10 5.56
C ILE A 257 6.81 -29.54 5.07
N ASP A 258 5.73 -30.10 4.54
CA ASP A 258 5.74 -31.30 3.71
C ASP A 258 5.29 -30.94 2.29
N ARG A 259 6.24 -30.96 1.35
CA ARG A 259 5.97 -30.63 -0.06
C ARG A 259 5.21 -31.72 -0.80
N ASP A 260 5.38 -32.98 -0.38
CA ASP A 260 4.74 -34.13 -1.01
C ASP A 260 3.28 -34.24 -0.53
N ALA A 261 3.06 -34.09 0.78
CA ALA A 261 1.73 -34.08 1.38
C ALA A 261 1.00 -32.74 1.25
N LYS A 262 1.70 -31.67 0.85
CA LYS A 262 1.18 -30.29 0.80
C LYS A 262 0.63 -29.81 2.14
N THR A 263 1.37 -30.08 3.22
CA THR A 263 1.00 -29.65 4.57
C THR A 263 2.07 -28.78 5.21
N TRP A 264 1.69 -27.97 6.19
CA TRP A 264 2.60 -27.09 6.92
C TRP A 264 2.16 -26.87 8.37
N ASP A 265 3.08 -26.39 9.21
CA ASP A 265 2.77 -25.89 10.55
C ASP A 265 3.83 -24.91 11.05
N TYR A 266 3.58 -24.21 12.15
CA TYR A 266 4.56 -23.39 12.86
C TYR A 266 4.21 -23.27 14.34
N THR A 267 5.21 -22.93 15.15
CA THR A 267 5.01 -22.61 16.57
C THR A 267 5.30 -21.14 16.86
N ALA A 268 4.36 -20.47 17.52
CA ALA A 268 4.54 -19.11 18.01
C ALA A 268 5.20 -19.05 19.40
N ALA A 269 5.61 -20.20 19.95
CA ALA A 269 6.22 -20.28 21.29
C ALA A 269 7.47 -19.42 21.41
N ILE A 270 8.20 -19.20 20.31
CA ILE A 270 9.42 -18.39 20.28
C ILE A 270 9.46 -17.57 19.01
N ASN A 271 9.57 -16.26 19.19
CA ASN A 271 9.85 -15.34 18.10
C ASN A 271 11.37 -15.17 17.92
N LEU A 272 11.87 -15.63 16.78
CA LEU A 272 13.26 -15.54 16.34
C LEU A 272 13.64 -14.17 15.79
N ALA A 273 12.66 -13.28 15.57
CA ALA A 273 12.93 -11.90 15.17
C ALA A 273 13.62 -11.18 16.34
N LYS A 274 14.87 -10.78 16.14
CA LYS A 274 15.67 -10.13 17.19
C LYS A 274 15.17 -8.69 17.40
N VAL A 275 14.61 -8.42 18.58
CA VAL A 275 14.31 -7.06 19.05
C VAL A 275 15.07 -6.81 20.34
N ARG A 276 15.61 -5.60 20.52
CA ARG A 276 16.56 -5.24 21.58
C ARG A 276 16.03 -5.50 23.01
N ASN A 277 14.71 -5.51 23.20
CA ASN A 277 14.07 -5.56 24.52
C ASN A 277 13.47 -6.92 24.92
N ASN A 278 13.58 -7.97 24.10
CA ASN A 278 12.94 -9.28 24.38
C ASN A 278 13.90 -10.36 24.94
N GLN A 279 15.01 -9.98 25.55
CA GLN A 279 15.91 -10.96 26.20
C GLN A 279 15.55 -11.16 27.68
N ASP A 280 14.37 -11.72 27.94
CA ASP A 280 14.07 -12.26 29.27
C ASP A 280 14.79 -13.59 29.47
N SER A 281 15.32 -13.83 30.68
CA SER A 281 16.08 -15.04 31.02
C SER A 281 15.24 -16.33 30.94
N ASP A 282 13.93 -16.22 31.12
CA ASP A 282 13.00 -17.35 31.12
C ASP A 282 12.79 -17.95 29.72
N ASP A 283 13.07 -17.17 28.67
CA ASP A 283 13.00 -17.64 27.27
C ASP A 283 14.09 -18.65 26.93
N HIS A 284 15.19 -18.70 27.68
CA HIS A 284 16.32 -19.55 27.32
C HIS A 284 15.99 -21.05 27.44
N ASN A 285 15.27 -21.46 28.49
CA ASN A 285 14.89 -22.86 28.67
C ASN A 285 13.86 -23.29 27.63
N LEU A 286 12.82 -22.49 27.42
CA LEU A 286 11.83 -22.76 26.37
C LEU A 286 12.50 -22.82 24.99
N SER A 287 13.47 -21.94 24.72
CA SER A 287 14.30 -21.97 23.50
C SER A 287 15.02 -23.27 23.27
N GLN A 288 15.69 -23.80 24.29
CA GLN A 288 16.33 -25.10 24.18
C GLN A 288 15.33 -26.23 23.89
N LYS A 289 14.15 -26.20 24.52
CA LYS A 289 13.10 -27.22 24.32
C LYS A 289 12.50 -27.17 22.92
N VAL A 290 12.16 -25.98 22.43
CA VAL A 290 11.63 -25.77 21.07
C VAL A 290 12.67 -26.14 20.03
N GLU A 291 13.92 -25.74 20.21
CA GLU A 291 15.01 -26.13 19.31
C GLU A 291 15.21 -27.65 19.29
N ALA A 292 15.17 -28.32 20.45
CA ALA A 292 15.34 -29.76 20.52
C ALA A 292 14.23 -30.52 19.79
N PHE A 293 12.97 -30.07 19.92
CA PHE A 293 11.86 -30.63 19.13
C PHE A 293 12.04 -30.33 17.64
N TYR A 294 12.40 -29.10 17.28
CA TYR A 294 12.62 -28.72 15.89
C TYR A 294 13.74 -29.54 15.24
N ASP A 295 14.79 -29.86 15.99
CA ASP A 295 15.87 -30.74 15.56
C ASP A 295 15.39 -32.18 15.32
N SER A 296 14.31 -32.62 15.97
CA SER A 296 13.64 -33.91 15.71
C SER A 296 12.69 -33.90 14.50
N ILE A 297 12.61 -32.80 13.76
CA ILE A 297 11.99 -32.73 12.43
C ILE A 297 13.07 -32.90 11.35
N GLN A 298 12.78 -33.66 10.28
CA GLN A 298 13.75 -33.89 9.20
C GLN A 298 14.22 -32.58 8.58
N LYS A 299 15.51 -32.49 8.26
CA LYS A 299 16.12 -31.22 7.82
C LYS A 299 15.48 -30.64 6.55
N CYS A 300 14.99 -31.47 5.65
CA CYS A 300 14.31 -31.04 4.42
C CYS A 300 12.90 -30.45 4.65
N GLN A 301 12.30 -30.73 5.82
CA GLN A 301 10.98 -30.25 6.24
C GLN A 301 11.08 -29.04 7.18
N GLN A 302 12.29 -28.76 7.70
CA GLN A 302 12.57 -27.59 8.54
C GLN A 302 12.57 -26.30 7.70
N VAL A 303 11.68 -25.37 8.03
CA VAL A 303 11.59 -24.02 7.43
C VAL A 303 11.33 -22.97 8.51
N LYS A 304 11.38 -21.68 8.15
CA LYS A 304 10.97 -20.60 9.06
C LYS A 304 9.69 -19.96 8.57
N MET A 305 8.74 -19.73 9.46
CA MET A 305 7.60 -18.85 9.15
C MET A 305 8.04 -17.41 9.36
N VAL A 306 7.78 -16.54 8.40
CA VAL A 306 8.08 -15.11 8.50
C VAL A 306 6.81 -14.32 8.32
N ASP A 307 6.49 -13.49 9.31
CA ASP A 307 5.37 -12.57 9.31
C ASP A 307 5.86 -11.19 8.85
N LEU A 308 5.44 -10.80 7.65
CA LEU A 308 5.80 -9.52 7.04
C LEU A 308 4.65 -8.54 7.13
N ARG A 309 4.94 -7.30 7.51
CA ARG A 309 3.98 -6.20 7.59
C ARG A 309 4.41 -5.03 6.73
N TRP A 310 3.44 -4.34 6.10
CA TRP A 310 3.73 -3.17 5.28
C TRP A 310 3.33 -1.86 5.96
N LEU A 311 4.22 -0.87 5.86
CA LEU A 311 3.93 0.53 6.20
C LEU A 311 3.93 1.35 4.92
N LYS A 312 2.83 2.02 4.61
CA LYS A 312 2.76 2.84 3.40
C LYS A 312 3.47 4.17 3.59
N PHE A 313 4.07 4.70 2.51
CA PHE A 313 4.67 6.03 2.59
C PHE A 313 3.65 7.14 2.89
N GLU A 314 2.41 6.97 2.44
CA GLU A 314 1.32 7.95 2.65
C GLU A 314 0.85 8.05 4.11
N SER A 315 1.12 7.04 4.94
CA SER A 315 0.74 7.04 6.36
C SER A 315 1.83 7.59 7.29
N VAL A 316 3.00 7.94 6.74
CA VAL A 316 4.10 8.52 7.52
C VAL A 316 3.86 10.01 7.74
N VAL A 317 3.78 10.40 9.00
CA VAL A 317 3.59 11.80 9.44
C VAL A 317 4.93 12.52 9.51
N ALA A 318 5.93 11.88 10.14
CA ALA A 318 7.26 12.45 10.29
C ALA A 318 8.33 11.35 10.41
N ILE A 319 9.58 11.71 10.17
CA ILE A 319 10.74 10.81 10.31
C ILE A 319 11.82 11.56 11.08
N ASP A 320 12.23 10.99 12.19
CA ASP A 320 13.48 11.31 12.88
C ASP A 320 14.56 10.34 12.41
N SER A 321 15.66 10.86 11.88
CA SER A 321 16.76 10.04 11.36
C SER A 321 17.73 9.57 12.43
N GLU A 322 17.78 10.25 13.57
CA GLU A 322 18.77 10.03 14.63
C GLU A 322 18.17 9.30 15.81
N GLY A 323 16.89 9.59 16.11
CA GLY A 323 16.20 9.04 17.28
C GLY A 323 16.53 9.82 18.54
N ASP A 324 16.62 9.13 19.67
CA ASP A 324 16.85 9.75 20.97
C ASP A 324 17.70 8.87 21.88
N VAL A 325 17.86 9.31 23.15
CA VAL A 325 18.68 8.64 24.16
C VAL A 325 18.17 7.25 24.53
N GLU A 326 16.86 7.00 24.43
CA GLU A 326 16.29 5.68 24.71
C GLU A 326 16.42 4.76 23.49
N TYR A 327 16.20 5.31 22.30
CA TYR A 327 16.28 4.59 21.03
C TYR A 327 17.14 5.36 20.02
N GLU A 328 18.45 5.06 20.04
CA GLU A 328 19.47 5.55 19.09
C GLU A 328 19.33 4.89 17.70
N MET A 329 18.16 5.03 17.10
CA MET A 329 17.82 4.51 15.78
C MET A 329 16.74 5.37 15.12
N PRO A 330 16.57 5.30 13.79
CA PRO A 330 15.54 6.08 13.11
C PRO A 330 14.15 5.82 13.69
N GLN A 331 13.39 6.89 13.90
CA GLN A 331 12.00 6.83 14.37
C GLN A 331 11.04 7.31 13.29
N ILE A 332 9.99 6.54 13.02
CA ILE A 332 8.97 6.87 12.04
C ILE A 332 7.65 7.08 12.77
N TYR A 333 7.13 8.29 12.67
CA TYR A 333 5.85 8.68 13.26
C TYR A 333 4.72 8.40 12.28
N VAL A 334 3.75 7.61 12.72
CA VAL A 334 2.59 7.14 11.94
C VAL A 334 1.38 7.08 12.85
N ASP A 335 0.18 7.16 12.30
CA ASP A 335 -1.03 6.94 13.10
C ASP A 335 -1.24 5.44 13.32
N PHE A 336 -1.34 5.01 14.58
CA PHE A 336 -1.62 3.61 14.87
C PHE A 336 -3.12 3.33 14.76
N ASP A 337 -3.46 2.27 14.04
CA ASP A 337 -4.80 1.71 14.01
C ASP A 337 -5.03 0.80 15.23
N PRO A 338 -6.22 0.84 15.88
CA PRO A 338 -6.50 0.03 17.08
C PRO A 338 -6.41 -1.49 16.89
N GLU A 339 -6.54 -1.99 15.66
CA GLU A 339 -6.47 -3.42 15.33
C GLU A 339 -5.17 -3.79 14.63
N LYS A 340 -4.67 -2.92 13.74
CA LYS A 340 -3.53 -3.22 12.85
C LYS A 340 -2.22 -2.54 13.26
N GLY A 341 -2.25 -1.70 14.29
CA GLY A 341 -1.11 -0.90 14.72
C GLY A 341 -0.62 0.03 13.58
N PRO A 342 0.69 0.15 13.35
CA PRO A 342 1.22 1.05 12.32
C PRO A 342 1.01 0.56 10.88
N PHE A 343 0.49 -0.65 10.68
CA PHE A 343 0.58 -1.33 9.40
C PHE A 343 -0.73 -1.29 8.61
N ALA A 344 -0.62 -1.20 7.29
CA ALA A 344 -1.80 -1.28 6.43
C ALA A 344 -2.23 -2.75 6.15
N GLY A 345 -1.49 -3.75 6.68
CA GLY A 345 -1.65 -5.17 6.35
C GLY A 345 -0.31 -5.93 6.30
N GLY A 346 -0.35 -7.19 5.86
CA GLY A 346 0.83 -8.04 5.81
C GLY A 346 0.58 -9.39 5.16
N GLN A 347 1.63 -10.21 5.14
CA GLN A 347 1.64 -11.55 4.55
C GLN A 347 2.52 -12.48 5.38
N GLN A 348 2.14 -13.76 5.43
CA GLN A 348 2.95 -14.83 6.01
C GLN A 348 3.56 -15.66 4.88
N LEU A 349 4.82 -16.08 5.03
CA LEU A 349 5.50 -16.93 4.07
C LEU A 349 6.48 -17.89 4.76
N LEU A 350 6.82 -18.98 4.07
CA LEU A 350 7.81 -19.94 4.54
C LEU A 350 9.18 -19.63 3.91
N GLU A 351 10.15 -19.24 4.73
CA GLU A 351 11.55 -19.12 4.34
C GLU A 351 12.21 -20.49 4.39
N VAL A 352 12.54 -21.04 3.22
CA VAL A 352 13.19 -22.35 3.07
C VAL A 352 14.69 -22.23 3.30
N ASN A 353 15.27 -21.14 2.77
CA ASN A 353 16.65 -20.74 2.99
C ASN A 353 16.78 -19.24 2.68
N GLN A 354 17.99 -18.70 2.76
CA GLN A 354 18.26 -17.26 2.53
C GLN A 354 17.90 -16.75 1.13
N HIS A 355 17.57 -17.63 0.18
CA HIS A 355 17.30 -17.29 -1.21
C HIS A 355 15.96 -17.84 -1.73
N ALA A 356 15.23 -18.62 -0.93
CA ALA A 356 14.03 -19.32 -1.37
C ALA A 356 12.91 -19.16 -0.34
N VAL A 357 11.74 -18.75 -0.86
CA VAL A 357 10.50 -18.62 -0.09
C VAL A 357 9.39 -19.41 -0.76
N GLU A 358 8.47 -19.93 0.04
CA GLU A 358 7.25 -20.59 -0.42
C GLU A 358 6.02 -19.90 0.15
N TYR A 359 5.00 -19.75 -0.69
CA TYR A 359 3.70 -19.21 -0.30
C TYR A 359 2.77 -20.33 0.15
N LEU A 360 1.87 -20.00 1.07
CA LEU A 360 1.00 -20.96 1.74
C LEU A 360 -0.28 -21.30 0.96
N ASP A 361 -0.52 -20.67 -0.19
CA ASP A 361 -1.80 -20.73 -0.92
C ASP A 361 -2.24 -22.17 -1.27
N ASP A 362 -1.26 -23.07 -1.47
CA ASP A 362 -1.49 -24.49 -1.85
C ASP A 362 -1.22 -25.48 -0.72
N TYR A 363 -1.08 -25.02 0.54
CA TYR A 363 -0.71 -25.86 1.68
C TYR A 363 -1.77 -25.87 2.78
N GLU A 364 -2.08 -27.06 3.29
CA GLU A 364 -3.00 -27.24 4.42
C GLU A 364 -2.25 -27.21 5.76
N ARG A 365 -2.78 -26.47 6.74
CA ARG A 365 -2.16 -26.45 8.08
C ARG A 365 -2.51 -27.72 8.84
N VAL A 366 -1.50 -28.39 9.37
CA VAL A 366 -1.61 -29.55 10.28
C VAL A 366 -0.96 -29.21 11.63
N ALA A 367 -1.26 -29.96 12.70
CA ALA A 367 -0.64 -29.76 14.01
C ALA A 367 0.56 -30.70 14.17
N ILE A 368 1.77 -30.19 13.89
CA ILE A 368 3.04 -30.90 14.10
C ILE A 368 3.68 -30.46 15.41
N PHE A 369 3.65 -29.17 15.72
CA PHE A 369 4.25 -28.66 16.95
C PHE A 369 3.33 -28.96 18.13
N PRO A 370 3.87 -29.47 19.26
CA PRO A 370 3.07 -29.73 20.45
C PRO A 370 2.68 -28.42 21.16
N GLU A 371 1.64 -28.47 21.97
CA GLU A 371 1.24 -27.35 22.84
C GLU A 371 2.28 -27.11 23.95
N GLU A 372 2.89 -28.18 24.46
CA GLU A 372 3.95 -28.13 25.48
C GLU A 372 5.22 -28.84 24.99
N PHE A 373 6.38 -28.20 25.17
CA PHE A 373 7.67 -28.75 24.76
C PHE A 373 8.39 -29.45 25.92
N THR A 374 8.96 -30.62 25.64
CA THR A 374 9.71 -31.43 26.61
C THR A 374 11.20 -31.08 26.60
N ASP A 375 11.90 -31.48 27.67
CA ASP A 375 13.36 -31.32 27.76
C ASP A 375 14.10 -32.09 26.64
N PRO A 376 15.28 -31.60 26.20
CA PRO A 376 16.09 -32.30 25.21
C PRO A 376 16.47 -33.71 25.66
N VAL A 377 16.13 -34.70 24.84
CA VAL A 377 16.47 -36.12 25.12
C VAL A 377 17.83 -36.45 24.50
N PHE A 378 18.69 -37.10 25.27
CA PHE A 378 19.95 -37.69 24.79
C PHE A 378 19.88 -39.22 24.90
N GLY A 379 20.30 -39.90 23.84
CA GLY A 379 20.46 -41.35 23.79
C GLY A 379 21.78 -41.78 24.42
N ILE A 380 22.38 -42.82 23.83
CA ILE A 380 23.68 -43.33 24.27
C ILE A 380 24.77 -42.35 23.84
N ILE A 381 25.69 -42.03 24.76
CA ILE A 381 26.88 -41.24 24.48
C ILE A 381 28.05 -42.21 24.23
N HIS A 382 28.38 -42.42 22.96
CA HIS A 382 29.42 -43.33 22.49
C HIS A 382 30.81 -42.71 22.71
N LYS A 383 31.44 -43.01 23.85
CA LYS A 383 32.78 -42.50 24.21
C LYS A 383 33.93 -43.38 23.70
N GLU A 384 33.72 -44.68 23.65
CA GLU A 384 34.74 -45.66 23.23
C GLU A 384 34.67 -45.95 21.73
N GLU A 385 33.48 -45.80 21.15
CA GLU A 385 33.24 -45.98 19.72
C GLU A 385 33.25 -44.61 19.03
N GLN A 386 34.38 -44.29 18.39
CA GLN A 386 34.52 -43.06 17.62
C GLN A 386 34.22 -43.28 16.14
N LEU A 387 33.66 -42.25 15.51
CA LEU A 387 33.35 -42.23 14.11
C LEU A 387 34.61 -41.96 13.28
N ASN A 388 35.11 -42.99 12.59
CA ASN A 388 36.26 -42.87 11.70
C ASN A 388 35.80 -42.39 10.31
N LEU A 389 35.83 -41.07 10.10
CA LEU A 389 35.52 -40.46 8.81
C LEU A 389 36.80 -40.13 8.02
N PRO A 390 36.74 -40.12 6.67
CA PRO A 390 37.80 -39.55 5.85
C PRO A 390 38.16 -38.13 6.31
N SER A 391 39.46 -37.80 6.33
CA SER A 391 39.97 -36.53 6.88
C SER A 391 39.34 -35.28 6.26
N GLU A 392 39.05 -35.31 4.96
CA GLU A 392 38.36 -34.21 4.29
C GLU A 392 36.95 -33.96 4.87
N ILE A 393 36.21 -35.03 5.17
CA ILE A 393 34.86 -34.96 5.71
C ILE A 393 34.90 -34.53 7.17
N SER A 394 35.77 -35.14 7.99
CA SER A 394 35.89 -34.75 9.40
C SER A 394 36.27 -33.27 9.53
N GLU A 395 37.20 -32.77 8.72
CA GLU A 395 37.54 -31.34 8.69
C GLU A 395 36.35 -30.46 8.27
N GLN A 396 35.59 -30.88 7.27
CA GLN A 396 34.41 -30.14 6.82
C GLN A 396 33.34 -30.04 7.91
N ILE A 397 33.06 -31.14 8.61
CA ILE A 397 32.09 -31.17 9.70
C ILE A 397 32.56 -30.32 10.88
N CYS A 398 33.83 -30.44 11.27
CA CYS A 398 34.38 -29.74 12.44
C CYS A 398 34.57 -28.23 12.21
N LYS A 399 34.99 -27.82 11.00
CA LYS A 399 35.36 -26.43 10.69
C LYS A 399 34.27 -25.64 9.95
N TYR A 400 33.38 -26.33 9.21
CA TYR A 400 32.42 -25.74 8.27
C TYR A 400 31.00 -26.33 8.40
N SER A 401 30.54 -26.55 9.63
CA SER A 401 29.28 -27.24 9.98
C SER A 401 28.01 -26.72 9.29
N ALA A 402 28.02 -25.50 8.75
CA ALA A 402 26.86 -24.89 8.09
C ALA A 402 26.40 -25.61 6.81
N TYR A 403 27.23 -26.48 6.21
CA TYR A 403 26.93 -27.12 4.92
C TYR A 403 26.76 -28.64 4.99
N HIS A 404 27.02 -29.26 6.15
CA HIS A 404 26.94 -30.70 6.33
C HIS A 404 25.99 -31.01 7.49
N HIS A 405 24.90 -31.69 7.17
CA HIS A 405 23.84 -32.05 8.13
C HIS A 405 23.51 -33.54 8.12
N ALA A 406 24.20 -34.33 7.30
CA ALA A 406 23.95 -35.76 7.19
C ALA A 406 25.25 -36.54 6.95
N LEU A 407 25.33 -37.72 7.55
CA LEU A 407 26.31 -38.76 7.26
C LEU A 407 25.63 -39.87 6.46
N TYR A 408 26.40 -40.53 5.59
CA TYR A 408 25.89 -41.58 4.71
C TYR A 408 26.66 -42.88 4.95
N ASP A 409 25.92 -43.97 5.10
CA ASP A 409 26.47 -45.32 5.22
C ASP A 409 25.82 -46.25 4.21
N CYS A 410 26.59 -47.20 3.68
CA CYS A 410 26.09 -48.29 2.85
C CYS A 410 26.47 -49.67 3.40
N ASP A 411 27.46 -49.73 4.28
CA ASP A 411 28.13 -50.99 4.67
C ASP A 411 27.89 -51.34 6.16
N GLY A 412 27.06 -50.55 6.85
CA GLY A 412 26.61 -50.80 8.23
C GLY A 412 27.62 -50.37 9.30
N HIS A 413 28.63 -49.58 8.92
CA HIS A 413 29.63 -49.04 9.84
C HIS A 413 29.04 -48.14 10.94
N MET A 414 27.90 -47.52 10.68
CA MET A 414 27.20 -46.61 11.60
C MET A 414 25.95 -47.22 12.21
N ASP A 415 25.71 -48.53 12.04
CA ASP A 415 24.45 -49.17 12.47
C ASP A 415 24.23 -49.15 13.99
N PHE A 416 25.32 -49.04 14.77
CA PHE A 416 25.30 -48.87 16.22
C PHE A 416 24.66 -47.55 16.68
N LEU A 417 24.57 -46.55 15.80
CA LEU A 417 23.98 -45.26 16.10
C LEU A 417 22.45 -45.28 15.97
N SER A 418 21.78 -44.82 17.02
CA SER A 418 20.33 -44.59 17.08
C SER A 418 19.99 -43.10 17.12
N VAL A 419 18.70 -42.77 16.91
CA VAL A 419 18.22 -41.39 17.07
C VAL A 419 18.43 -40.94 18.51
N ASN A 420 18.91 -39.71 18.68
CA ASN A 420 19.39 -39.07 19.92
C ASN A 420 20.74 -39.51 20.46
N ASP A 421 21.39 -40.54 19.89
CA ASP A 421 22.74 -40.92 20.30
C ASP A 421 23.74 -39.81 19.99
N VAL A 422 24.80 -39.74 20.79
CA VAL A 422 25.92 -38.80 20.62
C VAL A 422 27.19 -39.59 20.34
N VAL A 423 27.93 -39.19 19.30
CA VAL A 423 29.18 -39.84 18.90
C VAL A 423 30.27 -38.80 18.65
N GLU A 424 31.50 -39.15 19.01
CA GLU A 424 32.69 -38.33 18.72
C GLU A 424 33.29 -38.70 17.36
N ILE A 425 33.76 -37.71 16.59
CA ILE A 425 34.51 -37.97 15.35
C ILE A 425 36.00 -38.17 15.68
N ALA A 426 36.54 -39.32 15.30
CA ALA A 426 37.90 -39.73 15.61
C ALA A 426 38.96 -38.75 15.08
N GLY A 427 39.94 -38.41 15.92
CA GLY A 427 41.09 -37.57 15.55
C GLY A 427 40.72 -36.14 15.13
N SER A 428 39.51 -35.70 15.47
CA SER A 428 39.02 -34.38 15.11
C SER A 428 38.86 -33.50 16.34
N SER A 429 39.20 -32.23 16.18
CA SER A 429 38.99 -31.21 17.18
C SER A 429 38.40 -30.00 16.50
N ASP A 430 37.58 -29.26 17.23
CA ASP A 430 37.05 -28.00 16.74
C ASP A 430 38.10 -26.88 16.79
N ARG A 431 37.68 -25.65 16.49
CA ARG A 431 38.59 -24.48 16.50
C ARG A 431 39.16 -24.17 17.89
N ASN A 432 38.53 -24.67 18.95
CA ASN A 432 38.93 -24.49 20.34
C ASN A 432 39.68 -25.71 20.89
N SER A 433 40.03 -26.68 20.03
CA SER A 433 40.63 -27.96 20.41
C SER A 433 39.71 -28.84 21.27
N GLU A 434 38.40 -28.63 21.24
CA GLU A 434 37.40 -29.49 21.88
C GLU A 434 37.01 -30.65 20.95
N PRO A 435 36.63 -31.82 21.50
CA PRO A 435 36.17 -32.95 20.68
C PRO A 435 34.93 -32.57 19.87
N CYS A 436 34.87 -33.02 18.61
CA CYS A 436 33.69 -32.80 17.78
C CYS A 436 32.63 -33.87 18.06
N LEU A 437 31.57 -33.46 18.75
CA LEU A 437 30.45 -34.34 19.13
C LEU A 437 29.26 -34.10 18.20
N LEU A 438 28.69 -35.20 17.69
CA LEU A 438 27.50 -35.19 16.84
C LEU A 438 26.36 -35.91 17.55
N LYS A 439 25.21 -35.24 17.69
CA LYS A 439 23.94 -35.87 18.08
C LYS A 439 23.18 -36.27 16.83
N ILE A 440 22.80 -37.55 16.72
CA ILE A 440 21.96 -38.03 15.62
C ILE A 440 20.53 -37.56 15.84
N THR A 441 19.99 -36.81 14.88
CA THR A 441 18.62 -36.28 14.95
C THR A 441 17.64 -37.13 14.16
N HIS A 442 18.07 -37.72 13.04
CA HIS A 442 17.27 -38.67 12.27
C HIS A 442 18.12 -39.81 11.72
N LYS A 443 17.49 -40.97 11.60
CA LYS A 443 18.02 -42.14 10.89
C LYS A 443 16.96 -42.61 9.89
N ARG A 444 17.32 -42.71 8.61
CA ARG A 444 16.43 -43.25 7.57
C ARG A 444 17.20 -44.07 6.55
N SER A 445 16.47 -44.94 5.85
CA SER A 445 17.00 -45.78 4.78
C SER A 445 16.42 -45.37 3.44
N GLU A 446 17.28 -45.12 2.45
CA GLU A 446 16.87 -44.77 1.10
C GLU A 446 17.56 -45.64 0.05
N LEU A 447 16.81 -46.01 -1.01
CA LEU A 447 17.40 -46.70 -2.16
C LEU A 447 18.19 -45.71 -3.01
N ALA A 448 19.44 -46.03 -3.32
CA ALA A 448 20.33 -45.20 -4.12
C ALA A 448 19.73 -44.79 -5.47
N ARG A 449 18.90 -45.64 -6.11
CA ARG A 449 18.15 -45.26 -7.33
C ARG A 449 17.27 -44.02 -7.17
N LYS A 450 16.70 -43.76 -5.98
CA LYS A 450 15.89 -42.56 -5.73
C LYS A 450 16.78 -41.32 -5.68
N LEU A 451 17.93 -41.41 -5.00
CA LEU A 451 18.93 -40.35 -4.91
C LEU A 451 19.54 -40.04 -6.28
N LEU A 452 19.89 -41.07 -7.06
CA LEU A 452 20.45 -40.93 -8.41
C LEU A 452 19.47 -40.32 -9.41
N ARG A 453 18.15 -40.45 -9.23
CA ARG A 453 17.16 -39.75 -10.06
C ARG A 453 17.18 -38.24 -9.84
N LYS A 454 17.51 -37.79 -8.62
CA LYS A 454 17.70 -36.37 -8.26
C LYS A 454 19.07 -35.81 -8.67
N LYS A 455 19.94 -36.63 -9.30
CA LYS A 455 21.32 -36.26 -9.67
C LYS A 455 21.40 -35.08 -10.65
N ASN A 456 20.39 -34.88 -11.50
CA ASN A 456 20.34 -33.73 -12.42
C ASN A 456 20.07 -32.40 -11.70
N GLU A 457 19.52 -32.45 -10.49
CA GLU A 457 19.17 -31.28 -9.69
C GLU A 457 20.24 -30.97 -8.63
N ASN A 458 21.05 -31.97 -8.21
CA ASN A 458 22.02 -31.79 -7.14
C ASN A 458 23.24 -32.73 -7.23
N LEU A 459 24.16 -32.45 -8.16
CA LEU A 459 25.43 -33.17 -8.35
C LEU A 459 26.30 -33.24 -7.07
N THR A 460 26.19 -32.23 -6.20
CA THR A 460 26.99 -32.11 -4.97
C THR A 460 26.65 -33.21 -3.96
N ILE A 461 25.37 -33.57 -3.81
CA ILE A 461 24.92 -34.60 -2.85
C ILE A 461 25.46 -35.98 -3.22
N ILE A 462 25.40 -36.38 -4.50
CA ILE A 462 25.89 -37.70 -4.93
C ILE A 462 27.39 -37.81 -4.68
N THR A 463 28.14 -36.75 -5.00
CA THR A 463 29.59 -36.71 -4.77
C THR A 463 29.91 -36.82 -3.27
N GLN A 464 29.12 -36.17 -2.41
CA GLN A 464 29.27 -36.30 -0.96
C GLN A 464 28.99 -37.72 -0.47
N ILE A 465 27.92 -38.36 -0.95
CA ILE A 465 27.60 -39.76 -0.60
C ILE A 465 28.75 -40.69 -1.00
N GLU A 466 29.23 -40.59 -2.24
CA GLU A 466 30.32 -41.40 -2.77
C GLU A 466 31.62 -41.24 -1.97
N ARG A 467 31.89 -40.02 -1.47
CA ARG A 467 33.03 -39.74 -0.58
C ARG A 467 32.86 -40.38 0.80
N HIS A 468 31.65 -40.38 1.37
CA HIS A 468 31.39 -41.02 2.67
C HIS A 468 31.55 -42.53 2.58
N ILE A 469 31.02 -43.16 1.51
CA ILE A 469 31.11 -44.61 1.31
C ILE A 469 32.44 -45.07 0.69
N GLY A 470 33.29 -44.14 0.24
CA GLY A 470 34.60 -44.44 -0.34
C GLY A 470 34.57 -45.11 -1.73
N ARG A 471 33.43 -45.14 -2.42
CA ARG A 471 33.25 -45.77 -3.74
C ARG A 471 32.11 -45.14 -4.54
N PRO A 472 32.02 -45.37 -5.87
CA PRO A 472 30.87 -44.95 -6.67
C PRO A 472 29.56 -45.58 -6.17
N LEU A 473 28.47 -44.80 -6.20
CA LEU A 473 27.16 -45.19 -5.70
C LEU A 473 26.43 -46.05 -6.75
N ALA A 474 26.09 -47.29 -6.42
CA ALA A 474 25.36 -48.18 -7.33
C ALA A 474 23.84 -48.07 -7.11
N ALA A 475 23.05 -48.16 -8.17
CA ALA A 475 21.59 -47.95 -8.10
C ALA A 475 20.84 -48.95 -7.19
N ARG A 476 21.44 -50.12 -6.91
CA ARG A 476 20.90 -51.15 -6.03
C ARG A 476 21.24 -50.94 -4.55
N ASP A 477 22.15 -50.01 -4.25
CA ASP A 477 22.62 -49.77 -2.89
C ASP A 477 21.46 -49.23 -2.03
N THR A 478 21.50 -49.59 -0.75
CA THR A 478 20.62 -49.04 0.27
C THR A 478 21.48 -48.16 1.17
N ILE A 479 21.16 -46.87 1.23
CA ILE A 479 21.93 -45.87 1.95
C ILE A 479 21.20 -45.55 3.24
N GLN A 480 21.89 -45.74 4.36
CA GLN A 480 21.46 -45.18 5.64
C GLN A 480 21.92 -43.73 5.71
N VAL A 481 20.97 -42.84 5.97
CA VAL A 481 21.19 -41.41 6.12
C VAL A 481 21.01 -41.07 7.60
N TYR A 482 22.06 -40.53 8.21
CA TYR A 482 22.09 -40.09 9.59
C TYR A 482 22.14 -38.57 9.61
N GLU A 483 21.02 -37.90 9.84
CA GLU A 483 21.04 -36.46 10.08
C GLU A 483 21.56 -36.17 11.47
N TYR A 484 22.31 -35.09 11.62
CA TYR A 484 22.93 -34.76 12.88
C TYR A 484 22.97 -33.26 13.16
N LYS A 485 23.09 -32.93 14.44
CA LYS A 485 23.47 -31.60 14.94
C LYS A 485 24.75 -31.72 15.75
N ARG A 486 25.63 -30.73 15.60
CA ARG A 486 26.81 -30.64 16.45
C ARG A 486 26.40 -30.22 17.86
N VAL A 487 26.89 -30.92 18.86
CA VAL A 487 26.67 -30.61 20.29
C VAL A 487 28.00 -30.37 20.99
N TYR A 488 27.94 -29.73 22.15
CA TYR A 488 29.11 -29.43 22.97
C TYR A 488 29.06 -30.18 24.29
N GLN A 489 30.23 -30.37 24.90
CA GLN A 489 30.35 -31.13 26.14
C GLN A 489 29.44 -30.60 27.27
N TRP A 490 29.30 -29.27 27.37
CA TRP A 490 28.46 -28.61 28.38
C TRP A 490 26.95 -28.81 28.16
N GLN A 491 26.53 -29.25 26.97
CA GLN A 491 25.13 -29.56 26.67
C GLN A 491 24.73 -30.99 27.06
N LEU A 492 25.73 -31.85 27.30
CA LEU A 492 25.48 -33.22 27.71
C LEU A 492 25.10 -33.26 29.18
N PRO A 493 24.13 -34.10 29.58
CA PRO A 493 23.75 -34.23 30.97
C PRO A 493 24.97 -34.63 31.82
N GLU A 494 25.22 -33.91 32.91
CA GLU A 494 26.17 -34.34 33.93
C GLU A 494 25.68 -35.67 34.51
N ARG A 495 26.59 -36.64 34.62
CA ARG A 495 26.23 -37.97 35.12
C ARG A 495 25.62 -37.87 36.52
N SER A 496 24.46 -38.48 36.69
CA SER A 496 24.24 -39.31 37.87
C SER A 496 25.02 -40.60 37.60
N ASP A 497 26.17 -40.77 38.24
CA ASP A 497 26.88 -42.06 38.22
C ASP A 497 25.93 -43.12 38.78
N GLY A 498 25.49 -44.03 37.91
CA GLY A 498 24.76 -45.26 38.24
C GLY A 498 25.64 -46.47 37.98
#